data_AF-A0A973FHL6-F1
#
_entry.id   AF-A0A973FHL6-F1
#
_cell.length_a   1.000
_cell.length_b   1.000
_cell.length_c   1.000
_cell.angle_alpha   90.00
_cell.angle_beta   90.00
_cell.angle_gamma   90.00
#
_symmetry.space_group_name_H-M   'P 1'
#
loop_
_entity.id
_entity.type
_entity.pdbx_description
1 polymer ?
#
loop_
_entity_poly.entity_id
_entity_poly.type
_entity_poly.pdbx_seq_one_letter_code
_entity_poly.pdbx_strand_id
1 'polypeptide(L)'
;MENEKSIYFSLDEARRELQKRRSDRKLMEKIQADLGEQMWPIFKGEPMGVLTKYLPSPDNSLTFFTQMARYVGTQPIVLEFLGDKFVSFNEEKKGLGRLRVKNEKGDKFTVDIIDFKTSENKKISEIMTKTGESLVDFHHNLLKKFRYDVKFEDSTSWLREAGKKIDYYKYLLHFVAHGVLFEYYTEEDEREKVFVRNIVLPNIEKIYNKYGIKPLIIKLYPEKQTKEEDFYWWSYPSNMNDYIMEYANANGLSLNNLYFDSNEISSEEGIDKSICEIEDPDVLFSRVVAISERLISDYYGYYVGIPSKEIKQEAGTNPQLAKTNLAYRIVEKYFGKVVAEKAKKYFLESIADSGISDKLFEVVVAENNTKLIDLLLSLGLVASDIDARRKIKQGAVQINKQKVDDKERILTRGDDDAIVRVGKLGFIKIKFK
;
A
#
# COMPACT_ATOMS: atom_id res chain seq x y z
N MET A 1 14.78 2.41 -24.81
CA MET A 1 15.34 3.60 -24.16
C MET A 1 16.36 3.13 -23.15
N GLU A 2 17.61 2.95 -23.56
CA GLU A 2 18.73 2.79 -22.63
C GLU A 2 19.10 4.20 -22.12
N ASN A 3 19.31 4.33 -20.81
CA ASN A 3 19.38 5.56 -20.00
C ASN A 3 18.03 6.19 -19.62
N GLU A 4 17.39 5.64 -18.59
CA GLU A 4 16.38 6.35 -17.79
C GLU A 4 17.01 7.61 -17.18
N LYS A 5 16.94 8.73 -17.89
CA LYS A 5 16.97 10.05 -17.24
C LYS A 5 15.81 10.05 -16.26
N SER A 6 16.12 10.03 -14.96
CA SER A 6 15.21 10.22 -13.84
C SER A 6 13.99 11.06 -14.24
N ILE A 7 12.79 10.59 -13.93
CA ILE A 7 11.55 11.37 -14.12
C ILE A 7 11.50 12.60 -13.20
N TYR A 8 12.38 12.63 -12.20
CA TYR A 8 12.47 13.69 -11.21
C TYR A 8 13.37 14.83 -11.66
N PHE A 9 12.96 16.04 -11.29
CA PHE A 9 13.75 17.26 -11.37
C PHE A 9 14.37 17.55 -10.00
N SER A 10 15.58 18.10 -9.99
CA SER A 10 16.07 18.80 -8.80
C SER A 10 15.22 20.06 -8.53
N LEU A 11 15.25 20.57 -7.29
CA LEU A 11 14.57 21.82 -6.91
C LEU A 11 14.96 22.98 -7.84
N ASP A 12 16.24 23.14 -8.14
CA ASP A 12 16.74 24.24 -8.96
C ASP A 12 16.33 24.12 -10.43
N GLU A 13 16.36 22.91 -10.98
CA GLU A 13 15.88 22.67 -12.34
C GLU A 13 14.38 22.94 -12.44
N ALA A 14 13.59 22.42 -11.50
CA ALA A 14 12.15 22.63 -11.48
C ALA A 14 11.80 24.12 -11.36
N ARG A 15 12.53 24.87 -10.53
CA ARG A 15 12.33 26.32 -10.34
C ARG A 15 12.57 27.10 -11.64
N ARG A 16 13.72 26.88 -12.28
CA ARG A 16 14.06 27.55 -13.55
C ARG A 16 13.09 27.17 -14.66
N GLU A 17 12.75 25.88 -14.74
CA GLU A 17 11.91 25.36 -15.80
C GLU A 17 10.45 25.78 -15.64
N LEU A 18 9.92 25.83 -14.40
CA LEU A 18 8.59 26.37 -14.11
C LEU A 18 8.47 27.82 -14.56
N GLN A 19 9.44 28.68 -14.21
CA GLN A 19 9.45 30.10 -14.61
C GLN A 19 9.47 30.25 -16.13
N LYS A 20 10.33 29.47 -16.80
CA LYS A 20 10.44 29.46 -18.27
C LYS A 20 9.12 29.03 -18.93
N ARG A 21 8.54 27.91 -18.49
CA ARG A 21 7.31 27.35 -19.10
C ARG A 21 6.09 28.22 -18.88
N ARG A 22 5.96 28.85 -17.71
CA ARG A 22 4.86 29.78 -17.42
C ARG A 22 4.94 31.07 -18.23
N SER A 23 6.15 31.47 -18.62
CA SER A 23 6.36 32.64 -19.48
C SER A 23 6.06 32.32 -20.97
N ASP A 24 5.97 31.05 -21.34
CA ASP A 24 5.60 30.62 -22.69
C ASP A 24 4.06 30.53 -22.83
N ARG A 25 3.46 31.62 -23.29
CA ARG A 25 2.00 31.70 -23.50
C ARG A 25 1.47 30.63 -24.46
N LYS A 26 2.23 30.28 -25.51
CA LYS A 26 1.79 29.27 -26.48
C LYS A 26 1.74 27.89 -25.86
N LEU A 27 2.74 27.56 -25.03
CA LEU A 27 2.74 26.31 -24.27
C LEU A 27 1.55 26.29 -23.31
N MET A 28 1.34 27.34 -22.52
CA MET A 28 0.23 27.43 -21.56
C MET A 28 -1.13 27.24 -22.25
N GLU A 29 -1.39 27.94 -23.36
CA GLU A 29 -2.64 27.80 -24.13
C GLU A 29 -2.82 26.39 -24.68
N LYS A 30 -1.75 25.77 -25.19
CA LYS A 30 -1.81 24.39 -25.72
C LYS A 30 -2.12 23.38 -24.61
N ILE A 31 -1.50 23.52 -23.44
CA ILE A 31 -1.76 22.67 -22.27
C ILE A 31 -3.19 22.84 -21.77
N GLN A 32 -3.67 24.09 -21.65
CA GLN A 32 -5.05 24.38 -21.25
C GLN A 32 -6.08 23.83 -22.24
N ALA A 33 -5.85 23.99 -23.55
CA ALA A 33 -6.72 23.45 -24.59
C ALA A 33 -6.78 21.92 -24.54
N ASP A 34 -5.64 21.28 -24.29
CA ASP A 34 -5.59 19.83 -24.10
C ASP A 34 -6.31 19.40 -22.81
N LEU A 35 -6.11 20.09 -21.69
CA LEU A 35 -6.79 19.78 -20.44
C LEU A 35 -8.31 19.94 -20.55
N GLY A 36 -8.77 20.96 -21.28
CA GLY A 36 -10.20 21.21 -21.51
C GLY A 36 -10.98 21.32 -20.19
N GLU A 37 -12.10 20.60 -20.11
CA GLU A 37 -12.94 20.55 -18.91
C GLU A 37 -12.24 19.91 -17.70
N GLN A 38 -11.17 19.14 -17.91
CA GLN A 38 -10.40 18.52 -16.84
C GLN A 38 -9.34 19.45 -16.23
N MET A 39 -9.25 20.72 -16.68
CA MET A 39 -8.37 21.72 -16.07
C MET A 39 -8.83 22.05 -14.66
N TRP A 40 -8.07 21.64 -13.65
CA TRP A 40 -8.46 21.90 -12.27
C TRP A 40 -8.46 23.40 -11.93
N PRO A 41 -9.48 23.88 -11.20
CA PRO A 41 -9.58 25.28 -10.81
C PRO A 41 -8.34 25.81 -10.07
N ILE A 42 -7.70 24.97 -9.24
CA ILE A 42 -6.53 25.35 -8.43
C ILE A 42 -5.33 25.81 -9.27
N PHE A 43 -5.24 25.37 -10.54
CA PHE A 43 -4.12 25.68 -11.44
C PHE A 43 -4.38 26.89 -12.36
N LYS A 44 -5.54 27.54 -12.25
CA LYS A 44 -5.91 28.69 -13.12
C LYS A 44 -5.20 30.00 -12.73
N GLY A 45 -4.63 30.08 -11.53
CA GLY A 45 -3.95 31.26 -11.03
C GLY A 45 -2.42 31.11 -10.93
N GLU A 46 -1.91 31.35 -9.74
CA GLU A 46 -0.51 31.16 -9.38
C GLU A 46 -0.08 29.69 -9.51
N PRO A 47 1.23 29.41 -9.70
CA PRO A 47 1.67 28.03 -9.77
C PRO A 47 1.53 27.30 -8.43
N MET A 48 1.04 26.08 -8.48
CA MET A 48 0.79 25.26 -7.29
C MET A 48 1.84 24.17 -7.13
N GLY A 49 2.36 24.03 -5.91
CA GLY A 49 3.18 22.89 -5.51
C GLY A 49 2.25 21.90 -4.85
N VAL A 50 2.10 20.71 -5.43
CA VAL A 50 1.05 19.76 -5.06
C VAL A 50 1.66 18.58 -4.33
N LEU A 51 1.09 18.25 -3.17
CA LEU A 51 1.31 17.01 -2.47
C LEU A 51 -0.04 16.28 -2.34
N THR A 52 -0.03 14.96 -2.50
CA THR A 52 -1.19 14.11 -2.26
C THR A 52 -1.03 13.43 -0.90
N LYS A 53 -2.06 13.52 -0.05
CA LYS A 53 -2.08 12.84 1.25
C LYS A 53 -3.49 12.31 1.52
N TYR A 54 -3.61 11.31 2.37
CA TYR A 54 -4.93 10.91 2.87
C TYR A 54 -5.57 12.03 3.71
N LEU A 55 -4.78 12.61 4.61
CA LEU A 55 -5.10 13.77 5.43
C LEU A 55 -3.77 14.49 5.75
N PRO A 56 -3.66 15.82 5.58
CA PRO A 56 -2.45 16.54 5.91
C PRO A 56 -2.25 16.59 7.42
N SER A 57 -1.06 16.19 7.88
CA SER A 57 -0.61 16.34 9.25
C SER A 57 0.67 17.19 9.27
N PRO A 58 0.88 18.07 10.27
CA PRO A 58 2.09 18.91 10.38
C PRO A 58 3.34 18.14 10.85
N ASP A 59 3.54 16.95 10.29
CA ASP A 59 4.77 16.19 10.45
C ASP A 59 5.96 16.85 9.71
N ASN A 60 7.15 16.30 9.92
CA ASN A 60 8.36 16.79 9.26
C ASN A 60 8.27 16.66 7.74
N SER A 61 7.49 15.70 7.22
CA SER A 61 7.31 15.56 5.77
C SER A 61 6.51 16.70 5.15
N LEU A 62 5.41 17.11 5.78
CA LEU A 62 4.63 18.26 5.32
C LEU A 62 5.45 19.55 5.46
N THR A 63 6.19 19.68 6.56
CA THR A 63 7.09 20.81 6.79
C THR A 63 8.10 20.95 5.65
N PHE A 64 8.76 19.84 5.30
CA PHE A 64 9.73 19.81 4.22
C PHE A 64 9.09 20.13 2.86
N PHE A 65 7.94 19.52 2.55
CA PHE A 65 7.17 19.84 1.35
C PHE A 65 6.85 21.33 1.23
N THR A 66 6.31 21.95 2.28
CA THR A 66 5.91 23.37 2.21
C THR A 66 7.10 24.32 2.03
N GLN A 67 8.27 23.97 2.55
CA GLN A 67 9.51 24.73 2.33
C GLN A 67 9.99 24.56 0.88
N MET A 68 10.02 23.32 0.39
CA MET A 68 10.41 23.03 -0.98
C MET A 68 9.48 23.71 -1.99
N ALA A 69 8.16 23.59 -1.83
CA ALA A 69 7.16 24.20 -2.70
C ALA A 69 7.38 25.72 -2.84
N ARG A 70 7.63 26.41 -1.72
CA ARG A 70 7.97 27.83 -1.73
C ARG A 70 9.29 28.12 -2.42
N TYR A 71 10.32 27.29 -2.19
CA TYR A 71 11.61 27.44 -2.84
C TYR A 71 11.50 27.39 -4.38
N VAL A 72 10.68 26.48 -4.91
CA VAL A 72 10.40 26.38 -6.36
C VAL A 72 9.55 27.54 -6.90
N GLY A 73 9.04 28.42 -6.02
CA GLY A 73 8.19 29.54 -6.39
C GLY A 73 6.72 29.16 -6.60
N THR A 74 6.22 28.18 -5.83
CA THR A 74 4.84 27.70 -5.89
C THR A 74 4.11 27.88 -4.56
N GLN A 75 2.79 28.08 -4.61
CA GLN A 75 1.94 28.02 -3.42
C GLN A 75 1.72 26.54 -3.04
N PRO A 76 2.04 26.11 -1.80
CA PRO A 76 1.81 24.74 -1.38
C PRO A 76 0.30 24.43 -1.27
N ILE A 77 -0.10 23.29 -1.80
CA ILE A 77 -1.43 22.70 -1.63
C ILE A 77 -1.31 21.19 -1.39
N VAL A 78 -2.10 20.69 -0.44
CA VAL A 78 -2.30 19.25 -0.27
C VAL A 78 -3.67 18.87 -0.82
N LEU A 79 -3.68 17.88 -1.69
CA LEU A 79 -4.90 17.21 -2.12
C LEU A 79 -5.17 16.09 -1.14
N GLU A 80 -6.22 16.27 -0.34
CA GLU A 80 -6.61 15.29 0.68
C GLU A 80 -7.65 14.30 0.15
N PHE A 81 -7.66 13.09 0.69
CA PHE A 81 -8.57 12.03 0.27
C PHE A 81 -9.36 11.48 1.46
N LEU A 82 -10.23 12.32 1.99
CA LEU A 82 -10.99 12.06 3.22
C LEU A 82 -11.99 10.91 3.07
N GLY A 83 -12.42 10.63 1.85
CA GLY A 83 -13.33 9.52 1.55
C GLY A 83 -12.68 8.14 1.49
N ASP A 84 -11.36 8.04 1.68
CA ASP A 84 -10.65 6.77 1.70
C ASP A 84 -10.89 5.99 2.99
N LYS A 85 -10.79 4.66 2.92
CA LYS A 85 -10.92 3.83 4.12
C LYS A 85 -9.64 3.86 4.93
N PHE A 86 -9.75 4.17 6.21
CA PHE A 86 -8.66 4.02 7.14
C PHE A 86 -8.32 2.55 7.33
N VAL A 87 -7.05 2.22 7.15
CA VAL A 87 -6.52 0.89 7.45
C VAL A 87 -5.24 1.02 8.26
N SER A 88 -5.22 0.44 9.47
CA SER A 88 -4.11 0.61 10.42
C SER A 88 -2.80 -0.05 9.97
N PHE A 89 -2.87 -0.96 8.99
CA PHE A 89 -1.69 -1.57 8.37
C PHE A 89 -0.92 -0.61 7.44
N ASN A 90 -1.58 0.41 6.88
CA ASN A 90 -0.88 1.43 6.11
C ASN A 90 -0.22 2.41 7.09
N GLU A 91 1.12 2.45 7.10
CA GLU A 91 1.89 3.21 8.09
C GLU A 91 1.64 4.73 8.04
N GLU A 92 1.28 5.28 6.89
CA GLU A 92 0.91 6.68 6.74
C GLU A 92 -0.46 6.95 7.40
N LYS A 93 -1.47 6.12 7.12
CA LYS A 93 -2.79 6.21 7.76
C LYS A 93 -2.69 5.99 9.26
N LYS A 94 -1.94 4.98 9.68
CA LYS A 94 -1.67 4.70 11.09
C LYS A 94 -1.05 5.90 11.79
N GLY A 95 -0.14 6.61 11.12
CA GLY A 95 0.48 7.84 11.62
C GLY A 95 -0.51 8.98 11.88
N LEU A 96 -1.66 9.02 11.19
CA LEU A 96 -2.72 9.99 11.47
C LEU A 96 -3.36 9.74 12.84
N GLY A 97 -3.48 8.48 13.26
CA GLY A 97 -4.07 8.07 14.54
C GLY A 97 -3.07 7.84 15.68
N ARG A 98 -1.81 7.57 15.34
CA ARG A 98 -0.69 7.32 16.25
C ARG A 98 0.40 8.35 15.98
N LEU A 99 0.36 9.45 16.73
CA LEU A 99 1.32 10.55 16.60
C LEU A 99 2.68 10.10 17.12
N ARG A 100 3.75 10.34 16.37
CA ARG A 100 5.14 9.99 16.75
C ARG A 100 5.85 11.25 17.23
N VAL A 101 6.25 11.29 18.50
CA VAL A 101 6.86 12.50 19.11
C VAL A 101 8.21 12.19 19.75
N LYS A 102 9.04 13.22 19.92
CA LYS A 102 10.29 13.14 20.69
C LYS A 102 10.26 14.14 21.86
N ASN A 103 10.73 13.74 23.04
CA ASN A 103 10.93 14.69 24.13
C ASN A 103 12.24 15.50 23.97
N GLU A 104 12.49 16.45 24.87
CA GLU A 104 13.71 17.28 24.88
C GLU A 104 15.01 16.46 24.96
N LYS A 105 14.96 15.26 25.55
CA LYS A 105 16.11 14.35 25.65
C LYS A 105 16.33 13.51 24.39
N GLY A 106 15.41 13.59 23.42
CA GLY A 106 15.40 12.79 22.20
C GLY A 106 14.75 11.42 22.36
N ASP A 107 14.17 11.10 23.51
CA ASP A 107 13.41 9.87 23.72
C ASP A 107 12.16 9.91 22.85
N LYS A 108 11.84 8.77 22.23
CA LYS A 108 10.74 8.67 21.26
C LYS A 108 9.50 8.11 21.93
N PHE A 109 8.35 8.69 21.59
CA PHE A 109 7.05 8.24 22.09
C PHE A 109 6.03 8.15 20.96
N THR A 110 4.96 7.43 21.23
CA THR A 110 3.73 7.47 20.44
C THR A 110 2.53 7.85 21.29
N VAL A 111 1.60 8.59 20.68
CA VAL A 111 0.32 8.99 21.27
C VAL A 111 -0.80 8.51 20.36
N ASP A 112 -1.62 7.58 20.85
CA ASP A 112 -2.79 7.09 20.13
C ASP A 112 -3.98 8.01 20.39
N ILE A 113 -4.29 8.85 19.41
CA ILE A 113 -5.37 9.85 19.48
C ILE A 113 -6.72 9.33 18.97
N ILE A 114 -6.76 8.14 18.35
CA ILE A 114 -7.99 7.47 17.92
C ILE A 114 -8.09 6.08 18.57
N ASP A 115 -9.30 5.53 18.59
CA ASP A 115 -9.49 4.09 18.83
C ASP A 115 -9.34 3.35 17.49
N PHE A 116 -8.22 2.65 17.31
CA PHE A 116 -7.88 1.97 16.06
C PHE A 116 -8.92 0.92 15.65
N LYS A 117 -9.43 0.15 16.61
CA LYS A 117 -10.40 -0.92 16.36
C LYS A 117 -11.70 -0.38 15.79
N THR A 118 -12.23 0.68 16.39
CA THR A 118 -13.48 1.30 15.94
C THR A 118 -13.29 2.20 14.73
N SER A 119 -12.05 2.58 14.39
CA SER A 119 -11.72 3.41 13.22
C SER A 119 -11.43 2.60 11.96
N GLU A 120 -11.08 1.32 12.12
CA GLU A 120 -10.75 0.40 11.02
C GLU A 120 -11.87 0.35 9.97
N ASN A 121 -11.50 0.40 8.68
CA ASN A 121 -12.39 0.40 7.53
C ASN A 121 -13.42 1.54 7.42
N LYS A 122 -13.47 2.49 8.37
CA LYS A 122 -14.26 3.72 8.25
C LYS A 122 -13.60 4.68 7.27
N LYS A 123 -14.40 5.59 6.69
CA LYS A 123 -13.78 6.69 5.94
C LYS A 123 -12.98 7.57 6.87
N ILE A 124 -11.89 8.15 6.39
CA ILE A 124 -11.08 9.09 7.20
C ILE A 124 -11.93 10.24 7.74
N SER A 125 -12.88 10.74 6.94
CA SER A 125 -13.85 11.76 7.37
C SER A 125 -14.83 11.33 8.47
N GLU A 126 -14.93 10.04 8.78
CA GLU A 126 -15.85 9.48 9.78
C GLU A 126 -15.15 9.14 11.10
N ILE A 127 -13.84 9.35 11.19
CA ILE A 127 -13.04 8.98 12.36
C ILE A 127 -13.08 10.08 13.40
N MET A 128 -13.28 9.68 14.65
CA MET A 128 -13.27 10.55 15.82
C MET A 128 -12.02 10.28 16.66
N THR A 129 -11.46 11.32 17.23
CA THR A 129 -10.42 11.21 18.25
C THR A 129 -11.00 10.68 19.57
N LYS A 130 -10.15 10.18 20.46
CA LYS A 130 -10.51 9.80 21.83
C LYS A 130 -11.01 10.97 22.67
N THR A 131 -10.73 12.20 22.25
CA THR A 131 -11.16 13.45 22.88
C THR A 131 -12.47 14.00 22.30
N GLY A 132 -13.03 13.36 21.26
CA GLY A 132 -14.37 13.63 20.75
C GLY A 132 -14.46 14.62 19.59
N GLU A 133 -13.35 15.15 19.08
CA GLU A 133 -13.31 15.92 17.83
C GLU A 133 -13.10 14.98 16.63
N SER A 134 -13.40 15.44 15.40
CA SER A 134 -13.10 14.63 14.22
C SER A 134 -11.59 14.55 13.98
N LEU A 135 -11.11 13.45 13.41
CA LEU A 135 -9.69 13.30 13.06
C LEU A 135 -9.23 14.38 12.07
N VAL A 136 -10.12 14.76 11.15
CA VAL A 136 -9.87 15.82 10.16
C VAL A 136 -9.68 17.16 10.87
N ASP A 137 -10.63 17.54 11.74
CA ASP A 137 -10.56 18.79 12.50
C ASP A 137 -9.31 18.83 13.39
N PHE A 138 -8.96 17.72 14.05
CA PHE A 138 -7.76 17.65 14.88
C PHE A 138 -6.51 18.07 14.10
N HIS A 139 -6.27 17.46 12.94
CA HIS A 139 -5.08 17.72 12.12
C HIS A 139 -5.13 19.12 11.48
N HIS A 140 -6.27 19.55 10.95
CA HIS A 140 -6.45 20.89 10.38
C HIS A 140 -6.28 21.99 11.45
N ASN A 141 -6.79 21.78 12.67
CA ASN A 141 -6.61 22.70 13.79
C ASN A 141 -5.16 22.75 14.25
N LEU A 142 -4.44 21.62 14.23
CA LEU A 142 -3.01 21.58 14.53
C LEU A 142 -2.22 22.41 13.52
N LEU A 143 -2.49 22.25 12.22
CA LEU A 143 -1.90 23.07 11.15
C LEU A 143 -2.16 24.57 11.34
N LYS A 144 -3.41 24.94 11.65
CA LYS A 144 -3.81 26.32 11.92
C LYS A 144 -3.11 26.89 13.15
N LYS A 145 -3.04 26.12 14.24
CA LYS A 145 -2.39 26.52 15.50
C LYS A 145 -0.92 26.84 15.27
N PHE A 146 -0.23 26.02 14.48
CA PHE A 146 1.18 26.19 14.15
C PHE A 146 1.41 27.04 12.89
N ARG A 147 0.37 27.72 12.39
CA ARG A 147 0.42 28.71 11.30
C ARG A 147 1.06 28.17 10.01
N TYR A 148 0.76 26.92 9.67
CA TYR A 148 1.12 26.37 8.37
C TYR A 148 0.32 27.10 7.29
N ASP A 149 1.02 27.86 6.45
CA ASP A 149 0.45 28.44 5.24
C ASP A 149 0.51 27.39 4.11
N VAL A 150 -0.56 26.64 3.95
CA VAL A 150 -0.75 25.59 2.95
C VAL A 150 -2.23 25.47 2.68
N LYS A 151 -2.61 25.28 1.42
CA LYS A 151 -4.00 25.08 1.02
C LYS A 151 -4.37 23.60 1.09
N PHE A 152 -5.64 23.31 1.31
CA PHE A 152 -6.17 21.94 1.28
C PHE A 152 -7.39 21.91 0.35
N GLU A 153 -7.51 20.84 -0.43
CA GLU A 153 -8.67 20.59 -1.27
C GLU A 153 -9.04 19.11 -1.15
N ASP A 154 -10.26 18.82 -0.67
CA ASP A 154 -10.78 17.45 -0.63
C ASP A 154 -11.04 16.96 -2.04
N SER A 155 -10.16 16.08 -2.50
CA SER A 155 -10.19 15.52 -3.84
C SER A 155 -11.07 14.26 -3.92
N THR A 156 -11.82 13.92 -2.87
CA THR A 156 -12.67 12.72 -2.81
C THR A 156 -13.66 12.65 -3.95
N SER A 157 -14.43 13.72 -4.19
CA SER A 157 -15.42 13.75 -5.27
C SER A 157 -14.76 13.60 -6.63
N TRP A 158 -13.67 14.35 -6.87
CA TRP A 158 -12.92 14.29 -8.12
C TRP A 158 -12.33 12.90 -8.38
N LEU A 159 -11.72 12.27 -7.37
CA LEU A 159 -11.16 10.91 -7.47
C LEU A 159 -12.23 9.85 -7.71
N ARG A 160 -13.42 10.02 -7.11
CA ARG A 160 -14.55 9.10 -7.32
C ARG A 160 -15.20 9.27 -8.69
N GLU A 161 -15.37 10.51 -9.15
CA GLU A 161 -15.93 10.85 -10.48
C GLU A 161 -15.01 10.45 -11.62
N ALA A 162 -13.68 10.49 -11.41
CA ALA A 162 -12.69 9.95 -12.35
C ALA A 162 -12.84 8.42 -12.60
N GLY A 163 -13.69 7.72 -11.83
CA GLY A 163 -14.00 6.31 -12.03
C GLY A 163 -12.84 5.36 -11.67
N LYS A 164 -12.88 4.10 -12.16
CA LYS A 164 -11.87 3.06 -11.86
C LYS A 164 -10.45 3.40 -12.35
N LYS A 165 -10.26 4.43 -13.17
CA LYS A 165 -8.96 4.86 -13.69
C LYS A 165 -8.93 6.37 -13.85
N ILE A 166 -8.24 7.05 -12.93
CA ILE A 166 -7.79 8.42 -13.12
C ILE A 166 -7.14 8.53 -14.50
N ASP A 167 -7.49 9.57 -15.26
CA ASP A 167 -6.77 9.90 -16.49
C ASP A 167 -5.40 10.48 -16.11
N TYR A 168 -4.43 9.59 -15.89
CA TYR A 168 -3.08 9.96 -15.50
C TYR A 168 -2.37 10.83 -16.54
N TYR A 169 -2.80 10.78 -17.81
CA TYR A 169 -2.29 11.72 -18.81
C TYR A 169 -2.72 13.15 -18.44
N LYS A 170 -4.01 13.37 -18.20
CA LYS A 170 -4.54 14.70 -17.83
C LYS A 170 -4.05 15.16 -16.47
N TYR A 171 -4.00 14.26 -15.49
CA TYR A 171 -3.43 14.54 -14.17
C TYR A 171 -1.99 15.06 -14.29
N LEU A 172 -1.11 14.29 -14.96
CA LEU A 172 0.30 14.67 -15.11
C LEU A 172 0.50 15.91 -16.00
N LEU A 173 -0.42 16.17 -16.92
CA LEU A 173 -0.36 17.31 -17.84
C LEU A 173 -0.42 18.67 -17.11
N HIS A 174 -1.10 18.74 -15.95
CA HIS A 174 -1.11 19.96 -15.11
C HIS A 174 0.31 20.38 -14.69
N PHE A 175 1.17 19.42 -14.42
CA PHE A 175 2.54 19.67 -13.97
C PHE A 175 3.51 19.97 -15.12
N VAL A 176 3.04 20.08 -16.36
CA VAL A 176 3.89 20.53 -17.47
C VAL A 176 4.18 22.02 -17.32
N ALA A 177 3.18 22.86 -17.08
CA ALA A 177 3.36 24.32 -17.02
C ALA A 177 2.60 25.01 -15.88
N HIS A 178 1.64 24.35 -15.23
CA HIS A 178 0.79 24.99 -14.22
C HIS A 178 1.25 24.76 -12.78
N GLY A 179 2.02 23.72 -12.50
CA GLY A 179 2.50 23.43 -11.16
C GLY A 179 3.64 22.43 -11.11
N VAL A 180 3.98 22.04 -9.89
CA VAL A 180 5.02 21.05 -9.57
C VAL A 180 4.41 19.96 -8.69
N LEU A 181 4.59 18.71 -9.07
CA LEU A 181 4.15 17.56 -8.27
C LEU A 181 5.27 17.13 -7.33
N PHE A 182 4.97 17.01 -6.05
CA PHE A 182 5.84 16.41 -5.05
C PHE A 182 5.36 14.99 -4.80
N GLU A 183 6.14 14.02 -5.27
CA GLU A 183 5.76 12.61 -5.22
C GLU A 183 6.99 11.73 -5.10
N TYR A 184 6.84 10.58 -4.43
CA TYR A 184 7.86 9.56 -4.36
C TYR A 184 7.30 8.23 -4.87
N TYR A 185 7.57 7.93 -6.14
CA TYR A 185 7.31 6.62 -6.71
C TYR A 185 8.40 5.65 -6.24
N THR A 186 8.10 4.83 -5.23
CA THR A 186 9.06 3.88 -4.64
C THR A 186 9.26 2.64 -5.50
N GLU A 187 10.49 2.15 -5.51
CA GLU A 187 10.87 0.85 -6.07
C GLU A 187 10.98 -0.24 -4.99
N GLU A 188 10.39 -0.02 -3.81
CA GLU A 188 10.42 -1.01 -2.72
C GLU A 188 9.12 -1.84 -2.66
N ASP A 189 7.97 -1.26 -3.03
CA ASP A 189 6.67 -1.96 -3.11
C ASP A 189 6.39 -2.45 -4.55
N GLU A 190 6.16 -3.75 -4.71
CA GLU A 190 5.91 -4.37 -6.02
C GLU A 190 4.58 -3.90 -6.67
N ARG A 191 3.56 -3.56 -5.90
CA ARG A 191 2.31 -3.00 -6.45
C ARG A 191 2.58 -1.60 -6.99
N GLU A 192 3.36 -0.82 -6.27
CA GLU A 192 3.75 0.52 -6.70
C GLU A 192 4.61 0.48 -7.96
N LYS A 193 5.60 -0.41 -8.05
CA LYS A 193 6.37 -0.65 -9.29
C LYS A 193 5.48 -0.94 -10.48
N VAL A 194 4.50 -1.83 -10.30
CA VAL A 194 3.56 -2.21 -11.37
C VAL A 194 2.73 -1.00 -11.78
N PHE A 195 2.25 -0.22 -10.82
CA PHE A 195 1.50 1.01 -11.07
C PHE A 195 2.37 2.05 -11.83
N VAL A 196 3.59 2.29 -11.39
CA VAL A 196 4.52 3.23 -12.03
C VAL A 196 4.84 2.81 -13.46
N ARG A 197 5.20 1.54 -13.66
CA ARG A 197 5.55 0.98 -14.98
C ARG A 197 4.39 1.00 -15.96
N ASN A 198 3.17 0.67 -15.49
CA ASN A 198 2.03 0.48 -16.37
C ASN A 198 1.16 1.74 -16.54
N ILE A 199 1.24 2.69 -15.61
CA ILE A 199 0.38 3.87 -15.57
C ILE A 199 1.19 5.16 -15.63
N VAL A 200 2.15 5.38 -14.73
CA VAL A 200 2.85 6.67 -14.62
C VAL A 200 3.79 6.89 -15.82
N LEU A 201 4.76 5.98 -16.04
CA LEU A 201 5.78 6.14 -17.09
C LEU A 201 5.18 6.24 -18.50
N PRO A 202 4.19 5.42 -18.91
CA PRO A 202 3.58 5.53 -20.23
C PRO A 202 2.87 6.87 -20.45
N ASN A 203 2.29 7.48 -19.40
CA ASN A 203 1.64 8.78 -19.52
C ASN A 203 2.66 9.93 -19.55
N ILE A 204 3.77 9.83 -18.80
CA ILE A 204 4.92 10.76 -18.95
C ILE A 204 5.48 10.70 -20.37
N GLU A 205 5.66 9.50 -20.92
CA GLU A 205 6.18 9.30 -22.29
C GLU A 205 5.23 9.91 -23.33
N LYS A 206 3.91 9.71 -23.20
CA LYS A 206 2.92 10.37 -24.06
C LYS A 206 3.02 11.89 -24.02
N ILE A 207 3.17 12.48 -22.83
CA ILE A 207 3.35 13.93 -22.67
C ILE A 207 4.64 14.36 -23.35
N TYR A 208 5.76 13.67 -23.09
CA TYR A 208 7.05 13.98 -23.69
C TYR A 208 7.01 13.90 -25.23
N ASN A 209 6.40 12.86 -25.80
CA ASN A 209 6.28 12.71 -27.25
C ASN A 209 5.45 13.83 -27.90
N LYS A 210 4.44 14.37 -27.18
CA LYS A 210 3.58 15.45 -27.70
C LYS A 210 4.16 16.85 -27.52
N TYR A 211 4.92 17.08 -26.46
CA TYR A 211 5.36 18.42 -26.03
C TYR A 211 6.88 18.62 -26.03
N GLY A 212 7.65 17.54 -26.11
CA GLY A 212 9.11 17.57 -25.99
C GLY A 212 9.61 17.83 -24.57
N ILE A 213 8.71 17.87 -23.57
CA ILE A 213 9.01 18.21 -22.17
C ILE A 213 8.26 17.28 -21.22
N LYS A 214 8.90 16.96 -20.09
CA LYS A 214 8.32 16.12 -19.03
C LYS A 214 7.56 16.97 -18.00
N PRO A 215 6.54 16.40 -17.33
CA PRO A 215 5.95 17.02 -16.14
C PRO A 215 7.02 17.34 -15.07
N LEU A 216 6.86 18.44 -14.34
CA LEU A 216 7.72 18.81 -13.23
C LEU A 216 7.34 18.00 -11.99
N ILE A 217 8.11 16.94 -11.74
CA ILE A 217 7.95 16.06 -10.59
C ILE A 217 9.21 16.17 -9.74
N ILE A 218 9.05 16.45 -8.45
CA ILE A 218 10.13 16.52 -7.47
C ILE A 218 9.95 15.38 -6.49
N LYS A 219 11.05 14.68 -6.25
CA LYS A 219 11.10 13.61 -5.27
C LYS A 219 11.05 14.21 -3.86
N LEU A 220 10.04 13.83 -3.08
CA LEU A 220 9.88 14.37 -1.73
C LEU A 220 10.84 13.73 -0.73
N TYR A 221 11.11 12.43 -0.87
CA TYR A 221 11.87 11.64 0.10
C TYR A 221 13.14 11.01 -0.52
N PRO A 222 14.22 10.86 0.26
CA PRO A 222 15.37 10.05 -0.14
C PRO A 222 15.01 8.55 -0.24
N GLU A 223 15.78 7.79 -1.03
CA GLU A 223 15.64 6.32 -1.12
C GLU A 223 16.42 5.62 -0.01
N LYS A 224 16.06 4.35 0.28
CA LYS A 224 16.84 3.44 1.14
C LYS A 224 17.07 4.00 2.54
N GLN A 225 16.04 4.59 3.11
CA GLN A 225 16.09 5.21 4.41
C GLN A 225 16.25 4.17 5.53
N THR A 226 16.93 4.58 6.59
CA THR A 226 16.98 3.85 7.85
C THR A 226 15.69 4.03 8.64
N LYS A 227 15.42 3.13 9.58
CA LYS A 227 14.27 3.28 10.50
C LYS A 227 14.28 4.59 11.29
N GLU A 228 15.46 5.17 11.55
CA GLU A 228 15.58 6.48 12.20
C GLU A 228 15.10 7.61 11.28
N GLU A 229 15.50 7.58 10.02
CA GLU A 229 15.11 8.57 9.01
C GLU A 229 13.61 8.46 8.72
N ASP A 230 13.09 7.25 8.57
CA ASP A 230 11.65 6.99 8.46
C ASP A 230 10.87 7.57 9.66
N PHE A 231 11.36 7.32 10.89
CA PHE A 231 10.76 7.91 12.09
C PHE A 231 10.77 9.43 12.04
N TYR A 232 11.88 10.04 11.59
CA TYR A 232 11.98 11.50 11.47
C TYR A 232 10.86 12.05 10.60
N TRP A 233 10.64 11.51 9.39
CA TRP A 233 9.62 12.02 8.47
C TRP A 233 8.20 11.94 9.00
N TRP A 234 7.91 10.90 9.79
CA TRP A 234 6.59 10.70 10.39
C TRP A 234 6.44 11.29 11.80
N SER A 235 7.47 11.96 12.30
CA SER A 235 7.45 12.66 13.58
C SER A 235 7.20 14.15 13.40
N TYR A 236 6.89 14.83 14.50
CA TYR A 236 6.58 16.26 14.48
C TYR A 236 7.81 17.11 14.79
N PRO A 237 7.85 18.37 14.31
CA PRO A 237 8.85 19.35 14.72
C PRO A 237 8.90 19.52 16.24
N SER A 238 10.07 19.88 16.79
CA SER A 238 10.28 19.94 18.24
C SER A 238 9.25 20.77 19.00
N ASN A 239 8.93 21.97 18.51
CA ASN A 239 7.92 22.86 19.11
C ASN A 239 6.51 22.26 19.13
N MET A 240 6.24 21.25 18.30
CA MET A 240 4.96 20.57 18.24
C MET A 240 4.96 19.28 19.07
N ASN A 241 6.11 18.63 19.23
CA ASN A 241 6.23 17.48 20.12
C ASN A 241 5.80 17.84 21.55
N ASP A 242 6.26 18.98 22.07
CA ASP A 242 5.90 19.45 23.41
C ASP A 242 4.39 19.64 23.55
N TYR A 243 3.77 20.32 22.57
CA TYR A 243 2.33 20.51 22.55
C TYR A 243 1.54 19.19 22.51
N ILE A 244 1.96 18.23 21.68
CA ILE A 244 1.28 16.93 21.57
C ILE A 244 1.43 16.13 22.87
N MET A 245 2.60 16.17 23.52
CA MET A 245 2.80 15.52 24.82
C MET A 245 1.96 16.17 25.93
N GLU A 246 1.90 17.51 25.97
CA GLU A 246 1.03 18.25 26.89
C GLU A 246 -0.45 17.93 26.64
N TYR A 247 -0.87 17.91 25.38
CA TYR A 247 -2.22 17.52 24.98
C TYR A 247 -2.55 16.09 25.43
N ALA A 248 -1.62 15.15 25.25
CA ALA A 248 -1.79 13.77 25.70
C ALA A 248 -1.99 13.70 27.21
N ASN A 249 -1.14 14.37 27.98
CA ASN A 249 -1.24 14.42 29.44
C ASN A 249 -2.54 15.06 29.92
N ALA A 250 -2.93 16.19 29.33
CA ALA A 250 -4.15 16.93 29.71
C ALA A 250 -5.44 16.13 29.43
N ASN A 251 -5.41 15.23 28.45
CA ASN A 251 -6.56 14.41 28.05
C ASN A 251 -6.46 12.95 28.51
N GLY A 252 -5.48 12.60 29.35
CA GLY A 252 -5.29 11.24 29.85
C GLY A 252 -4.95 10.20 28.77
N LEU A 253 -4.30 10.63 27.67
CA LEU A 253 -3.83 9.73 26.62
C LEU A 253 -2.46 9.15 26.99
N SER A 254 -2.26 7.86 26.74
CA SER A 254 -1.00 7.18 27.05
C SER A 254 0.13 7.62 26.11
N LEU A 255 1.28 7.97 26.71
CA LEU A 255 2.57 8.15 26.03
C LEU A 255 3.32 6.82 26.03
N ASN A 256 3.36 6.13 24.90
CA ASN A 256 4.03 4.84 24.77
C ASN A 256 5.47 5.03 24.31
N ASN A 257 6.45 4.62 25.12
CA ASN A 257 7.86 4.77 24.79
C ASN A 257 8.27 3.83 23.66
N LEU A 258 8.99 4.35 22.67
CA LEU A 258 9.61 3.62 21.58
C LEU A 258 11.11 3.44 21.89
N TYR A 259 11.45 2.60 22.87
CA TYR A 259 12.81 2.13 23.00
C TYR A 259 13.11 1.23 21.79
N PHE A 260 13.89 1.74 20.83
CA PHE A 260 14.62 0.89 19.90
C PHE A 260 15.78 0.28 20.69
N ASP A 261 15.54 -0.83 21.39
CA ASP A 261 16.65 -1.59 21.94
C ASP A 261 17.42 -2.22 20.77
N SER A 262 18.63 -1.73 20.53
CA SER A 262 19.53 -2.20 19.47
C SER A 262 19.99 -3.66 19.67
N ASN A 263 19.56 -4.34 20.74
CA ASN A 263 19.85 -5.75 21.00
C ASN A 263 18.62 -6.64 21.30
N GLU A 264 17.38 -6.17 21.16
CA GLU A 264 16.20 -7.04 21.28
C GLU A 264 15.52 -7.29 19.93
N ILE A 265 15.98 -8.34 19.23
CA ILE A 265 15.07 -9.19 18.46
C ILE A 265 14.69 -10.35 19.39
N SER A 266 13.98 -10.05 20.47
CA SER A 266 13.36 -11.05 21.35
C SER A 266 12.50 -10.38 22.41
N SER A 267 11.36 -9.83 22.02
CA SER A 267 10.25 -9.70 22.97
C SER A 267 8.93 -9.85 22.23
N GLU A 268 8.04 -10.61 22.84
CA GLU A 268 6.75 -11.12 22.36
C GLU A 268 5.70 -10.01 22.06
N GLU A 269 6.15 -8.80 21.71
CA GLU A 269 5.33 -7.60 21.47
C GLU A 269 5.39 -7.11 20.01
N GLY A 270 6.25 -7.70 19.17
CA GLY A 270 6.30 -7.45 17.72
C GLY A 270 5.32 -8.29 16.89
N ILE A 271 4.61 -9.23 17.52
CA ILE A 271 3.50 -9.95 16.89
C ILE A 271 2.26 -9.12 17.18
N ASP A 272 1.65 -8.58 16.12
CA ASP A 272 0.52 -7.67 16.15
C ASP A 272 -0.65 -8.25 16.97
N LYS A 273 -0.65 -8.04 18.30
CA LYS A 273 -1.68 -8.51 19.26
C LYS A 273 -3.11 -8.16 18.80
N SER A 274 -3.29 -7.24 17.84
CA SER A 274 -4.56 -6.82 17.26
C SER A 274 -5.20 -7.79 16.26
N ILE A 275 -4.47 -8.77 15.70
CA ILE A 275 -4.99 -9.65 14.64
C ILE A 275 -6.21 -10.46 15.09
N CYS A 276 -6.43 -10.64 16.39
CA CYS A 276 -7.54 -11.43 16.91
C CYS A 276 -8.60 -10.62 17.68
N GLU A 277 -8.55 -9.28 17.63
CA GLU A 277 -9.58 -8.45 18.26
C GLU A 277 -10.87 -8.37 17.44
N ILE A 278 -11.59 -9.50 17.36
CA ILE A 278 -12.94 -9.67 16.76
C ILE A 278 -13.12 -8.88 15.46
N GLU A 279 -12.44 -9.36 14.42
CA GLU A 279 -12.63 -8.91 13.04
C GLU A 279 -13.61 -9.81 12.28
N ASP A 280 -14.06 -9.32 11.13
CA ASP A 280 -14.69 -10.16 10.13
C ASP A 280 -13.70 -11.27 9.67
N PRO A 281 -14.14 -12.55 9.59
CA PRO A 281 -13.27 -13.67 9.23
C PRO A 281 -12.58 -13.53 7.87
N ASP A 282 -13.21 -12.89 6.89
CA ASP A 282 -12.67 -12.73 5.53
C ASP A 282 -11.57 -11.67 5.53
N VAL A 283 -11.75 -10.62 6.34
CA VAL A 283 -10.74 -9.57 6.58
C VAL A 283 -9.54 -10.16 7.30
N LEU A 284 -9.77 -10.91 8.38
CA LEU A 284 -8.72 -11.60 9.13
C LEU A 284 -7.91 -12.55 8.23
N PHE A 285 -8.60 -13.33 7.40
CA PHE A 285 -7.95 -14.24 6.47
C PHE A 285 -7.03 -13.47 5.51
N SER A 286 -7.55 -12.41 4.89
CA SER A 286 -6.80 -11.58 3.94
C SER A 286 -5.59 -10.89 4.58
N ARG A 287 -5.72 -10.41 5.82
CA ARG A 287 -4.64 -9.79 6.61
C ARG A 287 -3.50 -10.77 6.87
N VAL A 288 -3.82 -11.96 7.35
CA VAL A 288 -2.81 -12.98 7.64
C VAL A 288 -2.10 -13.43 6.36
N VAL A 289 -2.81 -13.46 5.23
CA VAL A 289 -2.17 -13.77 3.94
C VAL A 289 -1.22 -12.65 3.47
N ALA A 290 -1.45 -11.40 3.88
CA ALA A 290 -0.66 -10.24 3.47
C ALA A 290 0.62 -10.03 4.30
N ILE A 291 0.87 -10.81 5.35
CA ILE A 291 2.04 -10.63 6.22
C ILE A 291 3.35 -10.83 5.45
N SER A 292 4.41 -10.19 5.91
CA SER A 292 5.75 -10.43 5.38
C SER A 292 6.19 -11.88 5.61
N GLU A 293 6.96 -12.46 4.69
CA GLU A 293 7.45 -13.85 4.81
C GLU A 293 8.29 -14.06 6.08
N ARG A 294 9.00 -13.02 6.51
CA ARG A 294 9.82 -13.04 7.72
C ARG A 294 8.99 -13.29 8.99
N LEU A 295 7.70 -12.93 8.97
CA LEU A 295 6.80 -13.03 10.12
C LEU A 295 6.03 -14.35 10.19
N ILE A 296 6.14 -15.21 9.17
CA ILE A 296 5.39 -16.48 9.11
C ILE A 296 5.70 -17.34 10.34
N SER A 297 6.98 -17.50 10.66
CA SER A 297 7.42 -18.36 11.78
C SER A 297 6.89 -17.85 13.12
N ASP A 298 6.96 -16.54 13.32
CA ASP A 298 6.56 -15.90 14.57
C ASP A 298 5.04 -16.02 14.75
N TYR A 299 4.26 -15.83 13.68
CA TYR A 299 2.81 -15.91 13.72
C TYR A 299 2.30 -17.34 13.93
N TYR A 300 2.95 -18.34 13.35
CA TYR A 300 2.63 -19.74 13.61
C TYR A 300 2.92 -20.11 15.08
N GLY A 301 4.07 -19.67 15.61
CA GLY A 301 4.40 -19.88 17.01
C GLY A 301 3.37 -19.24 17.94
N TYR A 302 2.98 -18.01 17.65
CA TYR A 302 2.10 -17.23 18.53
C TYR A 302 0.63 -17.59 18.42
N TYR A 303 0.06 -17.60 17.20
CA TYR A 303 -1.38 -17.80 17.05
C TYR A 303 -1.79 -19.27 16.97
N VAL A 304 -0.92 -20.13 16.47
CA VAL A 304 -1.25 -21.55 16.24
C VAL A 304 -0.59 -22.44 17.28
N GLY A 305 0.55 -22.03 17.86
CA GLY A 305 1.32 -22.85 18.79
C GLY A 305 2.18 -23.90 18.11
N ILE A 306 2.52 -23.71 16.82
CA ILE A 306 3.35 -24.65 16.05
C ILE A 306 4.79 -24.13 16.00
N PRO A 307 5.79 -24.89 16.46
CA PRO A 307 7.20 -24.51 16.36
C PRO A 307 7.70 -24.41 14.92
N SER A 308 8.71 -23.56 14.69
CA SER A 308 9.26 -23.25 13.35
C SER A 308 9.70 -24.46 12.50
N LYS A 309 10.07 -25.58 13.15
CA LYS A 309 10.46 -26.83 12.48
C LYS A 309 9.26 -27.56 11.84
N GLU A 310 8.07 -27.45 12.42
CA GLU A 310 6.85 -28.12 11.95
C GLU A 310 6.13 -27.30 10.85
N ILE A 311 6.31 -25.98 10.83
CA ILE A 311 5.83 -25.09 9.74
C ILE A 311 6.37 -25.54 8.38
N LYS A 312 7.66 -25.93 8.34
CA LYS A 312 8.32 -26.43 7.13
C LYS A 312 7.73 -27.76 6.65
N GLN A 313 7.10 -28.53 7.52
CA GLN A 313 6.44 -29.80 7.19
C GLN A 313 5.01 -29.58 6.67
N GLU A 314 4.27 -28.60 7.21
CA GLU A 314 2.88 -28.32 6.78
C GLU A 314 2.76 -27.48 5.49
N ALA A 315 3.71 -26.58 5.23
CA ALA A 315 3.63 -25.65 4.09
C ALA A 315 4.78 -25.81 3.07
N GLY A 316 5.72 -26.72 3.34
CA GLY A 316 6.93 -26.87 2.53
C GLY A 316 7.79 -25.61 2.51
N THR A 317 8.44 -25.31 1.38
CA THR A 317 9.22 -24.09 1.14
C THR A 317 8.40 -22.98 0.47
N ASN A 318 7.06 -23.07 0.45
CA ASN A 318 6.19 -22.11 -0.21
C ASN A 318 5.65 -21.09 0.81
N PRO A 319 6.16 -19.84 0.84
CA PRO A 319 5.74 -18.84 1.81
C PRO A 319 4.28 -18.46 1.66
N GLN A 320 3.73 -18.51 0.45
CA GLN A 320 2.33 -18.17 0.20
C GLN A 320 1.37 -19.25 0.71
N LEU A 321 1.76 -20.52 0.57
CA LEU A 321 1.04 -21.64 1.18
C LEU A 321 1.09 -21.56 2.70
N ALA A 322 2.26 -21.22 3.26
CA ALA A 322 2.41 -21.04 4.69
C ALA A 322 1.52 -19.91 5.22
N LYS A 323 1.46 -18.77 4.52
CA LYS A 323 0.56 -17.67 4.87
C LYS A 323 -0.92 -18.03 4.75
N THR A 324 -1.30 -18.77 3.71
CA THR A 324 -2.69 -19.22 3.50
C THR A 324 -3.12 -20.25 4.56
N ASN A 325 -2.23 -21.17 4.91
CA ASN A 325 -2.47 -22.16 5.96
C ASN A 325 -2.51 -21.50 7.34
N LEU A 326 -1.61 -20.55 7.60
CA LEU A 326 -1.64 -19.73 8.81
C LEU A 326 -2.95 -18.96 8.92
N ALA A 327 -3.40 -18.29 7.85
CA ALA A 327 -4.68 -17.57 7.82
C ALA A 327 -5.86 -18.48 8.13
N TYR A 328 -5.90 -19.65 7.48
CA TYR A 328 -6.91 -20.66 7.73
C TYR A 328 -6.92 -21.12 9.18
N ARG A 329 -5.76 -21.45 9.75
CA ARG A 329 -5.62 -21.93 11.14
C ARG A 329 -6.02 -20.88 12.17
N ILE A 330 -5.66 -19.62 11.92
CA ILE A 330 -6.06 -18.50 12.77
C ILE A 330 -7.59 -18.37 12.72
N VAL A 331 -8.20 -18.29 11.53
CA VAL A 331 -9.66 -18.17 11.43
C VAL A 331 -10.37 -19.40 12.02
N GLU A 332 -9.86 -20.60 11.80
CA GLU A 332 -10.43 -21.83 12.37
C GLU A 332 -10.39 -21.81 13.90
N LYS A 333 -9.27 -21.37 14.48
CA LYS A 333 -9.09 -21.27 15.93
C LYS A 333 -10.10 -20.33 16.58
N TYR A 334 -10.41 -19.19 15.96
CA TYR A 334 -11.27 -18.15 16.55
C TYR A 334 -12.74 -18.22 16.12
N PHE A 335 -13.02 -18.70 14.91
CA PHE A 335 -14.37 -18.65 14.30
C PHE A 335 -14.89 -20.03 13.90
N GLY A 336 -14.10 -21.08 14.07
CA GLY A 336 -14.46 -22.45 13.74
C GLY A 336 -14.27 -22.80 12.26
N LYS A 337 -14.21 -24.11 12.01
CA LYS A 337 -13.85 -24.70 10.71
C LYS A 337 -14.71 -24.23 9.54
N VAL A 338 -16.04 -24.20 9.70
CA VAL A 338 -16.97 -23.80 8.64
C VAL A 338 -16.73 -22.36 8.19
N VAL A 339 -16.35 -21.48 9.11
CA VAL A 339 -16.06 -20.08 8.82
C VAL A 339 -14.69 -19.95 8.13
N ALA A 340 -13.69 -20.69 8.57
CA ALA A 340 -12.38 -20.72 7.93
C ALA A 340 -12.42 -21.21 6.48
N GLU A 341 -13.23 -22.24 6.19
CA GLU A 341 -13.45 -22.73 4.82
C GLU A 341 -14.12 -21.68 3.94
N LYS A 342 -15.12 -20.96 4.46
CA LYS A 342 -15.78 -19.86 3.76
C LYS A 342 -14.83 -18.70 3.48
N ALA A 343 -14.05 -18.28 4.48
CA ALA A 343 -13.10 -17.18 4.36
C ALA A 343 -11.97 -17.50 3.37
N LYS A 344 -11.44 -18.73 3.41
CA LYS A 344 -10.48 -19.21 2.41
C LYS A 344 -11.06 -19.16 0.99
N LYS A 345 -12.30 -19.64 0.81
CA LYS A 345 -12.98 -19.65 -0.48
C LYS A 345 -13.20 -18.22 -1.00
N TYR A 346 -13.71 -17.33 -0.16
CA TYR A 346 -13.94 -15.93 -0.51
C TYR A 346 -12.64 -15.22 -0.92
N PHE A 347 -11.57 -15.44 -0.16
CA PHE A 347 -10.24 -14.92 -0.49
C PHE A 347 -9.77 -15.37 -1.88
N LEU A 348 -9.90 -16.66 -2.19
CA LEU A 348 -9.50 -17.22 -3.49
C LEU A 348 -10.36 -16.70 -4.65
N GLU A 349 -11.67 -16.55 -4.43
CA GLU A 349 -12.59 -15.96 -5.41
C GLU A 349 -12.25 -14.48 -5.68
N SER A 350 -11.89 -13.71 -4.63
CA SER A 350 -11.48 -12.30 -4.76
C SER A 350 -10.19 -12.10 -5.57
N ILE A 351 -9.27 -13.08 -5.52
CA ILE A 351 -8.06 -13.10 -6.35
C ILE A 351 -8.40 -13.38 -7.82
N ALA A 352 -9.42 -14.21 -8.09
CA ALA A 352 -9.85 -14.53 -9.45
C ALA A 352 -10.53 -13.35 -10.17
N ASP A 353 -11.35 -12.58 -9.44
CA ASP A 353 -12.12 -11.45 -9.99
C ASP A 353 -11.29 -10.18 -10.20
N SER A 354 -10.14 -10.05 -9.53
CA SER A 354 -9.28 -8.86 -9.59
C SER A 354 -8.35 -8.79 -10.82
N GLY A 355 -8.52 -9.66 -11.81
CA GLY A 355 -7.66 -9.67 -13.01
C GLY A 355 -6.20 -10.09 -12.72
N ILE A 356 -5.94 -10.66 -11.54
CA ILE A 356 -4.68 -11.30 -11.13
C ILE A 356 -4.47 -12.66 -11.84
N SER A 357 -5.31 -12.95 -12.85
CA SER A 357 -5.34 -14.14 -13.69
C SER A 357 -4.02 -14.43 -14.46
N ASP A 358 -3.08 -13.49 -14.53
CA ASP A 358 -1.80 -13.65 -15.23
C ASP A 358 -0.59 -13.85 -14.30
N LYS A 359 -0.79 -13.91 -12.97
CA LYS A 359 0.31 -14.26 -12.06
C LYS A 359 0.66 -15.74 -12.17
N LEU A 360 1.94 -15.98 -12.44
CA LEU A 360 2.59 -17.28 -12.50
C LEU A 360 3.12 -17.60 -11.09
N PHE A 361 2.41 -18.46 -10.35
CA PHE A 361 2.78 -18.88 -9.01
C PHE A 361 3.78 -20.03 -9.09
N GLU A 362 5.04 -19.83 -8.72
CA GLU A 362 5.99 -20.94 -8.65
C GLU A 362 5.69 -21.80 -7.41
N VAL A 363 5.46 -23.10 -7.64
CA VAL A 363 5.10 -24.10 -6.63
C VAL A 363 6.19 -25.15 -6.61
N VAL A 364 6.95 -25.19 -5.51
CA VAL A 364 7.96 -26.23 -5.29
C VAL A 364 7.29 -27.51 -4.80
N VAL A 365 7.31 -28.56 -5.62
CA VAL A 365 6.85 -29.91 -5.30
C VAL A 365 8.03 -30.70 -4.72
N ALA A 366 7.93 -31.05 -3.44
CA ALA A 366 9.02 -31.68 -2.70
C ALA A 366 9.20 -33.19 -3.00
N GLU A 367 8.14 -33.86 -3.46
CA GLU A 367 8.12 -35.32 -3.62
C GLU A 367 7.86 -35.72 -5.08
N ASN A 368 8.67 -36.67 -5.57
CA ASN A 368 8.40 -37.34 -6.83
C ASN A 368 7.13 -38.19 -6.68
N ASN A 369 6.21 -38.11 -7.64
CA ASN A 369 4.90 -38.80 -7.65
C ASN A 369 3.77 -38.12 -6.85
N THR A 370 3.72 -36.79 -6.82
CA THR A 370 2.60 -36.05 -6.20
C THR A 370 1.35 -36.12 -7.09
N LYS A 371 0.19 -36.54 -6.57
CA LYS A 371 -1.07 -36.47 -7.35
C LYS A 371 -1.47 -35.02 -7.61
N LEU A 372 -1.86 -34.73 -8.84
CA LEU A 372 -2.27 -33.38 -9.25
C LEU A 372 -3.45 -32.87 -8.41
N ILE A 373 -4.45 -33.70 -8.14
CA ILE A 373 -5.61 -33.30 -7.32
C ILE A 373 -5.19 -32.90 -5.91
N ASP A 374 -4.30 -33.68 -5.28
CA ASP A 374 -3.81 -33.40 -3.92
C ASP A 374 -3.02 -32.09 -3.90
N LEU A 375 -2.24 -31.83 -4.94
CA LEU A 375 -1.58 -30.54 -5.12
C LEU A 375 -2.58 -29.40 -5.26
N LEU A 376 -3.60 -29.54 -6.11
CA LEU A 376 -4.61 -28.49 -6.30
C LEU A 376 -5.43 -28.23 -5.02
N LEU A 377 -5.70 -29.29 -4.25
CA LEU A 377 -6.39 -29.21 -2.96
C LEU A 377 -5.55 -28.50 -1.90
N SER A 378 -4.29 -28.90 -1.76
CA SER A 378 -3.38 -28.28 -0.80
C SER A 378 -3.18 -26.79 -1.10
N LEU A 379 -3.13 -26.41 -2.39
CA LEU A 379 -3.06 -25.02 -2.84
C LEU A 379 -4.41 -24.26 -2.74
N GLY A 380 -5.51 -24.94 -2.41
CA GLY A 380 -6.85 -24.34 -2.35
C GLY A 380 -7.44 -23.96 -3.72
N LEU A 381 -6.84 -24.39 -4.84
CA LEU A 381 -7.34 -24.06 -6.19
C LEU A 381 -8.65 -24.80 -6.54
N VAL A 382 -9.00 -25.78 -5.73
CA VAL A 382 -10.22 -26.60 -5.83
C VAL A 382 -10.82 -26.79 -4.44
N ALA A 383 -12.15 -26.77 -4.35
CA ALA A 383 -12.85 -26.78 -3.07
C ALA A 383 -12.95 -28.18 -2.42
N SER A 384 -12.81 -29.25 -3.23
CA SER A 384 -12.85 -30.64 -2.81
C SER A 384 -12.30 -31.56 -3.91
N ASP A 385 -11.99 -32.81 -3.60
CA ASP A 385 -11.57 -33.82 -4.58
C ASP A 385 -12.63 -33.96 -5.70
N ILE A 386 -13.91 -33.90 -5.33
CA ILE A 386 -15.04 -33.91 -6.27
C ILE A 386 -15.01 -32.67 -7.18
N ASP A 387 -14.73 -31.47 -6.63
CA ASP A 387 -14.57 -30.24 -7.43
C ASP A 387 -13.39 -30.33 -8.39
N ALA A 388 -12.27 -30.90 -7.93
CA ALA A 388 -11.08 -31.10 -8.75
C ALA A 388 -11.36 -32.03 -9.94
N ARG A 389 -11.96 -33.20 -9.67
CA ARG A 389 -12.36 -34.17 -10.71
C ARG A 389 -13.35 -33.59 -11.70
N ARG A 390 -14.29 -32.75 -11.22
CA ARG A 390 -15.24 -32.03 -12.05
C ARG A 390 -14.54 -31.03 -12.98
N LYS A 391 -13.61 -30.22 -12.44
CA LYS A 391 -12.83 -29.24 -13.21
C LYS A 391 -11.91 -29.90 -14.25
N ILE A 392 -11.28 -31.02 -13.91
CA ILE A 392 -10.52 -31.87 -14.85
C ILE A 392 -11.45 -32.35 -15.98
N LYS A 393 -12.60 -32.96 -15.63
CA LYS A 393 -13.59 -33.43 -16.63
C LYS A 393 -14.11 -32.32 -17.55
N GLN A 394 -14.21 -31.09 -17.05
CA GLN A 394 -14.65 -29.92 -17.82
C GLN A 394 -13.53 -29.28 -18.65
N GLY A 395 -12.30 -29.80 -18.59
CA GLY A 395 -11.14 -29.24 -19.28
C GLY A 395 -10.66 -27.90 -18.70
N ALA A 396 -11.05 -27.59 -17.47
CA ALA A 396 -10.64 -26.38 -16.76
C ALA A 396 -9.23 -26.51 -16.17
N VAL A 397 -8.69 -27.72 -16.04
CA VAL A 397 -7.31 -27.97 -15.60
C VAL A 397 -6.43 -28.26 -16.81
N GLN A 398 -5.35 -27.49 -16.98
CA GLN A 398 -4.40 -27.64 -18.08
C GLN A 398 -2.97 -27.72 -17.56
N ILE A 399 -2.09 -28.49 -18.19
CA ILE A 399 -0.64 -28.48 -17.99
C ILE A 399 0.01 -28.08 -19.31
N ASN A 400 0.87 -27.06 -19.32
CA ASN A 400 1.54 -26.55 -20.52
C ASN A 400 0.56 -26.30 -21.69
N LYS A 401 -0.61 -25.72 -21.36
CA LYS A 401 -1.73 -25.44 -22.29
C LYS A 401 -2.46 -26.67 -22.85
N GLN A 402 -2.08 -27.88 -22.43
CA GLN A 402 -2.78 -29.11 -22.77
C GLN A 402 -3.77 -29.48 -21.67
N LYS A 403 -4.98 -29.92 -22.04
CA LYS A 403 -5.99 -30.35 -21.07
C LYS A 403 -5.50 -31.61 -20.34
N VAL A 404 -5.74 -31.66 -19.03
CA VAL A 404 -5.53 -32.89 -18.26
C VAL A 404 -6.81 -33.72 -18.35
N ASP A 405 -6.73 -34.91 -18.93
CA ASP A 405 -7.87 -35.84 -19.04
C ASP A 405 -7.83 -36.94 -17.96
N ASP A 406 -6.64 -37.23 -17.43
CA ASP A 406 -6.44 -38.21 -16.37
C ASP A 406 -6.71 -37.61 -14.98
N LYS A 407 -7.73 -38.14 -14.30
CA LYS A 407 -8.12 -37.73 -12.95
C LYS A 407 -7.15 -38.21 -11.87
N GLU A 408 -6.32 -39.20 -12.18
CA GLU A 408 -5.29 -39.72 -11.27
C GLU A 408 -3.89 -39.24 -11.67
N ARG A 409 -3.78 -38.17 -12.48
CA ARG A 409 -2.49 -37.66 -12.98
C ARG A 409 -1.49 -37.46 -11.84
N ILE A 410 -0.39 -38.21 -11.91
CA ILE A 410 0.74 -38.16 -10.98
C ILE A 410 1.82 -37.25 -11.57
N LEU A 411 2.19 -36.19 -10.87
CA LEU A 411 3.28 -35.28 -11.23
C LEU A 411 4.64 -35.93 -10.91
N THR A 412 5.55 -35.93 -11.88
CA THR A 412 6.89 -36.53 -11.79
C THR A 412 7.96 -35.49 -12.08
N ARG A 413 9.24 -35.79 -11.80
CA ARG A 413 10.36 -34.89 -12.17
C ARG A 413 10.38 -34.44 -13.64
N GLY A 414 9.76 -35.19 -14.56
CA GLY A 414 9.60 -34.77 -15.96
C GLY A 414 8.66 -33.59 -16.15
N ASP A 415 7.90 -33.21 -15.12
CA ASP A 415 7.01 -32.04 -15.08
C ASP A 415 7.67 -30.82 -14.43
N ASP A 416 9.01 -30.82 -14.26
CA ASP A 416 9.73 -29.62 -13.81
C ASP A 416 9.49 -28.47 -14.80
N ASP A 417 9.32 -27.26 -14.27
CA ASP A 417 8.90 -26.05 -14.99
C ASP A 417 7.50 -26.09 -15.63
N ALA A 418 6.73 -27.16 -15.47
CA ALA A 418 5.43 -27.26 -16.11
C ALA A 418 4.43 -26.23 -15.56
N ILE A 419 3.67 -25.59 -16.43
CA ILE A 419 2.67 -24.58 -16.05
C ILE A 419 1.30 -25.23 -15.93
N VAL A 420 0.74 -25.35 -14.74
CA VAL A 420 -0.64 -25.78 -14.52
C VAL A 420 -1.57 -24.57 -14.47
N ARG A 421 -2.71 -24.65 -15.14
CA ARG A 421 -3.78 -23.66 -15.08
C ARG A 421 -5.04 -24.30 -14.53
N VAL A 422 -5.73 -23.59 -13.64
CA VAL A 422 -7.05 -24.01 -13.11
C VAL A 422 -8.09 -22.93 -13.41
N GLY A 423 -8.82 -23.07 -14.50
CA GLY A 423 -9.88 -22.13 -14.91
C GLY A 423 -9.37 -20.70 -15.09
N LYS A 424 -10.02 -19.75 -14.38
CA LYS A 424 -9.63 -18.32 -14.29
C LYS A 424 -8.82 -17.99 -13.02
N LEU A 425 -8.54 -18.98 -12.17
CA LEU A 425 -7.98 -18.80 -10.82
C LEU A 425 -6.44 -18.63 -10.80
N GLY A 426 -5.78 -18.50 -11.95
CA GLY A 426 -4.33 -18.25 -12.09
C GLY A 426 -3.52 -19.39 -12.70
N PHE A 427 -2.23 -19.13 -12.93
CA PHE A 427 -1.23 -20.08 -13.45
C PHE A 427 -0.28 -20.50 -12.33
N ILE A 428 -0.02 -21.79 -12.14
CA ILE A 428 1.05 -22.29 -11.27
C ILE A 428 2.17 -22.85 -12.13
N LYS A 429 3.43 -22.69 -11.72
CA LYS A 429 4.61 -23.30 -12.33
C LYS A 429 5.17 -24.32 -11.36
N ILE A 430 5.26 -25.56 -11.79
CA ILE A 430 5.78 -26.67 -10.99
C ILE A 430 7.30 -26.56 -10.95
N LYS A 431 7.88 -26.70 -9.76
CA LYS A 431 9.32 -26.89 -9.58
C LYS A 431 9.59 -28.09 -8.68
N PHE A 432 10.30 -29.10 -9.16
CA PHE A 432 10.71 -30.22 -8.30
C PHE A 432 11.98 -29.86 -7.52
N LYS A 433 12.13 -30.45 -6.33
CA LYS A 433 13.39 -30.38 -5.56
C LYS A 433 14.49 -31.28 -6.11
#